data_AF-A0A3M2LYT4-F1
#
_entry.id   AF-A0A3M2LYT4-F1
#
_cell.length_a   1.000
_cell.length_b   1.000
_cell.length_c   1.000
_cell.angle_alpha   90.00
_cell.angle_beta   90.00
_cell.angle_gamma   90.00
#
_symmetry.space_group_name_H-M   'P 1'
#
loop_
_entity.id
_entity.type
_entity.pdbx_description
1 polymer ?
#
loop_
_entity_poly.entity_id
_entity_poly.type
_entity_poly.pdbx_seq_one_letter_code
_entity_poly.pdbx_strand_id
1 'polypeptide(L)'
;MAGRAPDPAPLLRPPDGTGPREPRRTQKPQTPVRRRDRPLPAPVPDPLLPGSRRRARPRGGAARPGRRPDLRPARRPRDRVRLRSRPGADVTAWVSAHLFHAGDLDELITGLVAPLAADLAGDVDGLFFLRYWEGGPHLRLRLRPRDSRQAGRVRRTIEARARDHLDEHPSERRMTTGDYGALAARQARGERLRDHDGRLHPNDGVEFVPYRREHRAYGDAACMDAVEAHFDASSRLALGVLAARPGQGRRAALGLAALTLSLAACSVAPADLPAPTLPPDLDHRFLQRRDDLLSQTYQLWTDAPATPFTSAWSGSVLTLRDALVQNRCAPDDAGSPLSFMARAAPPERRRTAEVLLRCTHLLNNRLGIAATAEHRLALLAVRTLSVLHASGDLP
;
A
#
# COMPACT_ATOMS: atom_id res chain seq x y z
N MET A 1 -54.31 13.81 -6.77
CA MET A 1 -53.87 12.46 -6.35
C MET A 1 -52.71 12.06 -7.25
N ALA A 2 -51.47 12.33 -6.84
CA ALA A 2 -50.27 11.88 -7.55
C ALA A 2 -49.23 11.55 -6.48
N GLY A 3 -48.91 10.27 -6.33
CA GLY A 3 -48.04 9.73 -5.29
C GLY A 3 -46.57 10.05 -5.56
N ARG A 4 -45.91 10.62 -4.56
CA ARG A 4 -44.45 10.76 -4.48
C ARG A 4 -43.80 9.38 -4.34
N ALA A 5 -42.74 9.14 -5.12
CA ALA A 5 -41.82 8.03 -4.90
C ALA A 5 -41.08 8.20 -3.55
N PRO A 6 -40.73 7.10 -2.85
CA PRO A 6 -40.03 7.17 -1.58
C PRO A 6 -38.55 7.54 -1.76
N ASP A 7 -38.07 8.38 -0.84
CA ASP A 7 -36.71 8.90 -0.72
C ASP A 7 -35.73 7.77 -0.33
N PRO A 8 -34.54 7.62 -0.94
CA PRO A 8 -33.56 6.62 -0.52
C PRO A 8 -32.94 6.99 0.84
N ALA A 9 -32.95 6.03 1.77
CA ALA A 9 -32.52 6.19 3.16
C ALA A 9 -31.05 6.63 3.31
N PRO A 10 -30.71 7.49 4.31
CA PRO A 10 -29.38 8.04 4.47
C PRO A 10 -28.42 7.09 5.19
N LEU A 11 -27.26 6.87 4.55
CA LEU A 11 -26.07 6.24 5.15
C LEU A 11 -25.54 7.09 6.32
N LEU A 12 -25.57 6.51 7.53
CA LEU A 12 -24.79 6.89 8.72
C LEU A 12 -24.86 8.36 9.17
N ARG A 13 -25.88 8.72 9.97
CA ARG A 13 -25.78 9.85 10.91
C ARG A 13 -25.15 9.40 12.23
N PRO A 14 -24.23 10.18 12.84
CA PRO A 14 -23.87 10.00 14.25
C PRO A 14 -25.04 10.43 15.15
N PRO A 15 -25.11 9.95 16.41
CA PRO A 15 -26.19 10.32 17.32
C PRO A 15 -26.13 11.81 17.66
N ASP A 16 -27.27 12.49 17.56
CA ASP A 16 -27.48 13.84 18.08
C ASP A 16 -27.30 13.81 19.61
N GLY A 17 -26.16 14.31 20.08
CA GLY A 17 -25.86 14.45 21.50
C GLY A 17 -26.37 15.78 22.05
N THR A 18 -27.64 15.83 22.44
CA THR A 18 -28.17 16.88 23.33
C THR A 18 -28.23 16.35 24.76
N GLY A 19 -27.25 16.76 25.59
CA GLY A 19 -27.19 16.48 27.03
C GLY A 19 -26.20 17.43 27.73
N PRO A 20 -26.46 17.85 28.97
CA PRO A 20 -26.08 19.18 29.47
C PRO A 20 -24.59 19.34 29.82
N ARG A 21 -24.09 20.57 29.63
CA ARG A 21 -22.75 21.03 30.00
C ARG A 21 -22.58 21.06 31.51
N GLU A 22 -21.59 20.32 32.04
CA GLU A 22 -21.06 20.51 33.38
C GLU A 22 -19.90 21.54 33.41
N PRO A 23 -19.71 22.27 34.52
CA PRO A 23 -18.87 23.47 34.56
C PRO A 23 -17.38 23.17 34.71
N ARG A 24 -16.57 24.02 34.06
CA ARG A 24 -15.10 24.03 34.13
C ARG A 24 -14.62 24.24 35.58
N ARG A 25 -13.96 23.24 36.16
CA ARG A 25 -13.08 23.42 37.33
C ARG A 25 -11.67 23.77 36.89
N THR A 26 -11.19 24.92 37.36
CA THR A 26 -9.81 25.38 37.27
C THR A 26 -8.91 24.53 38.16
N GLN A 27 -7.82 23.98 37.63
CA GLN A 27 -6.74 23.36 38.40
C GLN A 27 -5.48 24.22 38.34
N LYS A 28 -5.03 24.67 39.52
CA LYS A 28 -3.73 25.32 39.77
C LYS A 28 -2.58 24.28 39.70
N PRO A 29 -1.35 24.70 39.41
CA PRO A 29 -0.24 23.81 39.11
C PRO A 29 0.34 23.14 40.36
N GLN A 30 0.67 21.84 40.27
CA GLN A 30 1.43 21.11 41.29
C GLN A 30 2.84 20.75 40.77
N THR A 31 3.81 21.06 41.61
CA THR A 31 5.27 20.83 41.53
C THR A 31 5.60 19.31 41.49
N PRO A 32 6.69 18.86 40.83
CA PRO A 32 6.90 17.45 40.53
C PRO A 32 7.50 16.65 41.70
N VAL A 33 6.90 15.51 42.01
CA VAL A 33 7.46 14.48 42.90
C VAL A 33 8.21 13.44 42.08
N ARG A 34 9.51 13.30 42.34
CA ARG A 34 10.36 12.20 41.84
C ARG A 34 9.78 10.84 42.25
N ARG A 35 9.55 9.93 41.30
CA ARG A 35 9.44 8.49 41.60
C ARG A 35 10.25 7.62 40.63
N ARG A 36 11.07 6.81 41.31
CA ARG A 36 12.04 5.78 40.92
C ARG A 36 11.60 4.83 39.81
N ASP A 37 12.59 4.47 39.00
CA ASP A 37 12.60 3.42 37.98
C ASP A 37 12.11 2.07 38.53
N ARG A 38 11.28 1.39 37.72
CA ARG A 38 10.96 -0.04 37.88
C ARG A 38 11.13 -0.70 36.50
N PRO A 39 11.97 -1.73 36.35
CA PRO A 39 12.22 -2.35 35.05
C PRO A 39 11.00 -3.15 34.55
N LEU A 40 10.80 -3.13 33.24
CA LEU A 40 9.78 -3.91 32.50
C LEU A 40 10.06 -5.42 32.58
N PRO A 41 9.03 -6.29 32.58
CA PRO A 41 9.22 -7.73 32.65
C PRO A 41 9.78 -8.30 31.33
N ALA A 42 10.65 -9.31 31.45
CA ALA A 42 11.26 -10.01 30.32
C ALA A 42 10.22 -10.84 29.53
N PRO A 43 10.39 -10.99 28.19
CA PRO A 43 9.48 -11.76 27.37
C PRO A 43 9.64 -13.28 27.56
N VAL A 44 8.50 -13.98 27.53
CA VAL A 44 8.37 -15.44 27.57
C VAL A 44 8.84 -16.05 26.24
N PRO A 45 9.62 -17.16 26.23
CA PRO A 45 9.99 -17.85 25.01
C PRO A 45 8.87 -18.80 24.53
N ASP A 46 8.52 -18.73 23.24
CA ASP A 46 7.64 -19.69 22.56
C ASP A 46 8.44 -20.88 21.97
N PRO A 47 7.80 -22.06 21.80
CA PRO A 47 8.47 -23.35 21.75
C PRO A 47 9.14 -23.68 20.41
N LEU A 48 10.32 -24.30 20.52
CA LEU A 48 11.15 -24.82 19.43
C LEU A 48 10.51 -26.04 18.76
N LEU A 49 10.46 -26.04 17.42
CA LEU A 49 10.25 -27.26 16.62
C LEU A 49 11.60 -27.93 16.30
N PRO A 50 11.69 -29.28 16.25
CA PRO A 50 12.96 -29.98 16.24
C PRO A 50 13.61 -30.10 14.85
N GLY A 51 14.94 -30.07 14.86
CA GLY A 51 15.79 -29.92 13.68
C GLY A 51 15.96 -31.16 12.81
N SER A 52 16.20 -30.90 11.52
CA SER A 52 16.65 -31.89 10.54
C SER A 52 18.18 -31.94 10.48
N ARG A 53 18.70 -33.15 10.73
CA ARG A 53 20.11 -33.51 10.83
C ARG A 53 20.86 -33.30 9.51
N ARG A 54 21.93 -32.50 9.53
CA ARG A 54 22.93 -32.46 8.44
C ARG A 54 23.83 -33.69 8.51
N ARG A 55 23.84 -34.49 7.43
CA ARG A 55 24.81 -35.57 7.21
C ARG A 55 26.13 -35.02 6.67
N ALA A 56 27.22 -35.53 7.22
CA ALA A 56 28.60 -35.24 6.86
C ALA A 56 28.97 -35.79 5.46
N ARG A 57 29.86 -35.07 4.76
CA ARG A 57 30.58 -35.53 3.57
C ARG A 57 31.93 -36.13 3.97
N PRO A 58 32.43 -37.19 3.31
CA PRO A 58 33.85 -37.53 3.34
C PRO A 58 34.61 -36.92 2.16
N ARG A 59 35.92 -36.76 2.40
CA ARG A 59 36.95 -36.23 1.51
C ARG A 59 37.57 -37.33 0.64
N GLY A 60 38.08 -36.94 -0.52
CA GLY A 60 39.03 -37.64 -1.40
C GLY A 60 39.03 -36.92 -2.75
N GLY A 61 40.10 -36.59 -3.45
CA GLY A 61 41.51 -36.97 -3.37
C GLY A 61 42.04 -37.00 -4.82
N ALA A 62 42.89 -36.02 -5.16
CA ALA A 62 43.85 -35.94 -6.28
C ALA A 62 43.53 -36.43 -7.71
N ALA A 63 43.71 -35.56 -8.72
CA ALA A 63 44.81 -35.63 -9.72
C ALA A 63 44.56 -34.72 -10.95
N ARG A 64 45.62 -34.01 -11.37
CA ARG A 64 45.86 -33.37 -12.69
C ARG A 64 47.01 -34.14 -13.34
N PRO A 65 47.22 -34.20 -14.69
CA PRO A 65 47.60 -33.02 -15.50
C PRO A 65 47.27 -33.06 -17.01
N GLY A 66 47.52 -31.94 -17.71
CA GLY A 66 47.60 -31.89 -19.18
C GLY A 66 47.63 -30.45 -19.74
N ARG A 67 48.76 -30.06 -20.37
CA ARG A 67 49.07 -28.71 -20.89
C ARG A 67 48.95 -28.67 -22.44
N ARG A 68 48.32 -27.58 -22.95
CA ARG A 68 48.65 -26.72 -24.14
C ARG A 68 48.62 -27.35 -25.57
N PRO A 69 48.55 -26.56 -26.69
CA PRO A 69 48.86 -25.12 -26.86
C PRO A 69 47.93 -24.24 -27.72
N ASP A 70 48.25 -22.94 -27.71
CA ASP A 70 47.84 -21.82 -28.57
C ASP A 70 47.92 -22.10 -30.08
N LEU A 71 46.95 -21.58 -30.85
CA LEU A 71 47.17 -21.07 -32.21
C LEU A 71 46.26 -19.86 -32.50
N ARG A 72 46.89 -18.70 -32.74
CA ARG A 72 46.30 -17.55 -33.45
C ARG A 72 46.37 -17.78 -34.95
N PRO A 73 45.48 -17.16 -35.75
CA PRO A 73 46.02 -16.35 -36.85
C PRO A 73 45.35 -14.99 -37.08
N ALA A 74 46.22 -14.06 -37.48
CA ALA A 74 46.13 -12.93 -38.40
C ALA A 74 44.85 -12.06 -38.56
N ARG A 75 45.10 -10.75 -38.48
CA ARG A 75 44.27 -9.61 -38.90
C ARG A 75 44.25 -9.46 -40.43
N ARG A 76 43.13 -8.98 -41.01
CA ARG A 76 43.00 -7.71 -41.78
C ARG A 76 41.54 -7.47 -42.28
N PRO A 77 41.18 -6.23 -42.67
CA PRO A 77 39.97 -5.55 -42.21
C PRO A 77 38.88 -5.43 -43.28
N ARG A 78 37.60 -5.29 -42.85
CA ARG A 78 36.59 -4.53 -43.59
C ARG A 78 35.64 -3.82 -42.64
N ASP A 79 35.51 -2.52 -42.90
CA ASP A 79 34.63 -1.57 -42.27
C ASP A 79 33.18 -2.07 -42.21
N ARG A 80 32.67 -2.21 -41.00
CA ARG A 80 31.27 -1.90 -40.68
C ARG A 80 31.26 -1.33 -39.28
N VAL A 81 31.14 0.00 -39.20
CA VAL A 81 30.78 0.72 -38.00
C VAL A 81 29.47 0.10 -37.49
N ARG A 82 29.59 -0.84 -36.56
CA ARG A 82 28.47 -1.22 -35.70
C ARG A 82 28.24 -0.01 -34.81
N LEU A 83 27.33 0.86 -35.25
CA LEU A 83 26.61 1.70 -34.31
C LEU A 83 26.11 0.76 -33.23
N ARG A 84 26.73 0.84 -32.04
CA ARG A 84 26.16 0.30 -30.83
C ARG A 84 24.82 1.00 -30.67
N SER A 85 23.74 0.34 -31.05
CA SER A 85 22.41 0.71 -30.62
C SER A 85 22.47 0.80 -29.11
N ARG A 86 22.40 2.03 -28.59
CA ARG A 86 22.18 2.27 -27.17
C ARG A 86 20.91 1.48 -26.80
N PRO A 87 20.87 0.73 -25.69
CA PRO A 87 19.59 0.26 -25.18
C PRO A 87 18.70 1.49 -25.06
N GLY A 88 17.50 1.42 -25.66
CA GLY A 88 16.57 2.54 -25.76
C GLY A 88 16.48 3.24 -24.41
N ALA A 89 16.74 4.54 -24.41
CA ALA A 89 16.41 5.38 -23.27
C ALA A 89 14.92 5.15 -22.97
N ASP A 90 14.59 4.78 -21.75
CA ASP A 90 13.23 4.65 -21.29
C ASP A 90 12.68 6.09 -21.12
N VAL A 91 12.06 6.65 -22.17
CA VAL A 91 11.79 8.10 -22.33
C VAL A 91 10.53 8.57 -21.60
N THR A 92 10.11 7.91 -20.50
CA THR A 92 9.14 8.50 -19.54
C THR A 92 9.53 8.19 -18.10
N ALA A 93 10.79 8.45 -17.76
CA ALA A 93 11.27 8.29 -16.38
C ALA A 93 10.44 9.15 -15.41
N TRP A 94 9.71 8.47 -14.51
CA TRP A 94 9.02 9.08 -13.39
C TRP A 94 9.98 9.99 -12.60
N VAL A 95 9.56 11.23 -12.34
CA VAL A 95 10.20 12.09 -11.35
C VAL A 95 9.73 11.61 -9.97
N SER A 96 10.66 11.05 -9.20
CA SER A 96 10.38 10.41 -7.91
C SER A 96 11.06 11.18 -6.78
N ALA A 97 10.25 11.72 -5.88
CA ALA A 97 10.65 12.52 -4.73
C ALA A 97 10.22 11.85 -3.43
N HIS A 98 11.13 11.75 -2.48
CA HIS A 98 10.88 11.33 -1.11
C HIS A 98 10.79 12.58 -0.24
N LEU A 99 9.63 12.81 0.35
CA LEU A 99 9.32 13.96 1.19
C LEU A 99 9.34 13.50 2.65
N PHE A 100 10.50 13.61 3.30
CA PHE A 100 10.70 13.22 4.69
C PHE A 100 10.02 14.22 5.61
N HIS A 101 9.06 13.74 6.39
CA HIS A 101 8.25 14.56 7.28
C HIS A 101 7.69 13.68 8.40
N ALA A 102 8.02 14.00 9.65
CA ALA A 102 7.59 13.24 10.81
C ALA A 102 6.21 13.65 11.35
N GLY A 103 5.61 14.71 10.78
CA GLY A 103 4.30 15.24 11.15
C GLY A 103 3.13 14.49 10.48
N ASP A 104 1.99 15.16 10.37
CA ASP A 104 0.81 14.57 9.76
C ASP A 104 0.94 14.52 8.23
N LEU A 105 1.15 13.32 7.70
CA LEU A 105 1.23 13.11 6.25
C LEU A 105 -0.09 13.43 5.52
N ASP A 106 -1.24 13.49 6.20
CA ASP A 106 -2.48 14.01 5.60
C ASP A 106 -2.38 15.50 5.27
N GLU A 107 -1.75 16.28 6.14
CA GLU A 107 -1.50 17.72 5.91
C GLU A 107 -0.52 17.91 4.76
N LEU A 108 0.55 17.10 4.71
CA LEU A 108 1.47 17.12 3.56
C LEU A 108 0.77 16.72 2.25
N ILE A 109 -0.09 15.70 2.26
CA ILE A 109 -0.81 15.27 1.06
C ILE A 109 -1.80 16.34 0.60
N THR A 110 -2.58 16.91 1.53
CA THR A 110 -3.65 17.87 1.18
C THR A 110 -3.13 19.29 0.94
N GLY A 111 -2.06 19.70 1.64
CA GLY A 111 -1.45 21.03 1.56
C GLY A 111 -0.34 21.17 0.51
N LEU A 112 0.32 20.07 0.13
CA LEU A 112 1.38 20.09 -0.89
C LEU A 112 1.04 19.23 -2.12
N VAL A 113 0.76 17.94 -1.94
CA VAL A 113 0.62 17.01 -3.09
C VAL A 113 -0.59 17.33 -3.95
N ALA A 114 -1.75 17.57 -3.35
CA ALA A 114 -2.97 17.90 -4.09
C ALA A 114 -2.83 19.21 -4.89
N PRO A 115 -2.38 20.35 -4.32
CA PRO A 115 -2.11 21.57 -5.08
C PRO A 115 -1.08 21.36 -6.19
N LEU A 116 0.01 20.65 -5.91
CA LEU A 116 1.05 20.38 -6.88
C LEU A 116 0.54 19.55 -8.06
N ALA A 117 -0.31 18.56 -7.80
CA ALA A 117 -0.94 17.76 -8.85
C ALA A 117 -1.88 18.59 -9.74
N ALA A 118 -2.57 19.58 -9.18
CA ALA A 118 -3.41 20.51 -9.93
C ALA A 118 -2.55 21.45 -10.79
N ASP A 119 -1.51 22.05 -10.21
CA ASP A 119 -0.62 23.01 -10.89
C ASP A 119 0.16 22.36 -12.06
N LEU A 120 0.49 21.08 -11.93
CA LEU A 120 1.21 20.31 -12.95
C LEU A 120 0.29 19.48 -13.85
N ALA A 121 -1.04 19.63 -13.76
CA ALA A 121 -1.98 18.80 -14.49
C ALA A 121 -1.79 18.85 -16.02
N GLY A 122 -1.22 19.93 -16.57
CA GLY A 122 -0.83 20.08 -17.98
C GLY A 122 0.55 19.51 -18.34
N ASP A 123 1.39 19.18 -17.35
CA ASP A 123 2.75 18.67 -17.54
C ASP A 123 2.93 17.18 -17.24
N VAL A 124 2.00 16.57 -16.49
CA VAL A 124 2.10 15.17 -16.07
C VAL A 124 0.89 14.34 -16.49
N ASP A 125 1.12 13.10 -16.93
CA ASP A 125 0.06 12.12 -17.26
C ASP A 125 -0.01 10.94 -16.28
N GLY A 126 0.74 11.02 -15.19
CA GLY A 126 0.73 10.02 -14.13
C GLY A 126 1.15 10.65 -12.80
N LEU A 127 0.46 10.26 -11.74
CA LEU A 127 0.72 10.68 -10.37
C LEU A 127 0.46 9.50 -9.46
N PHE A 128 1.43 9.10 -8.64
CA PHE A 128 1.09 8.28 -7.50
C PHE A 128 1.96 8.56 -6.30
N PHE A 129 1.42 8.27 -5.12
CA PHE A 129 2.14 8.41 -3.88
C PHE A 129 1.88 7.25 -2.93
N LEU A 130 2.78 7.08 -1.97
CA LEU A 130 2.70 6.10 -0.88
C LEU A 130 3.28 6.70 0.40
N ARG A 131 2.73 6.29 1.54
CA ARG A 131 3.33 6.54 2.86
C ARG A 131 4.36 5.46 3.13
N TYR A 132 5.55 5.84 3.59
CA TYR A 132 6.64 4.89 3.77
C TYR A 132 7.47 5.19 5.02
N TRP A 133 8.15 4.15 5.52
CA TRP A 133 8.84 4.17 6.81
C TRP A 133 10.37 4.07 6.69
N GLU A 134 10.87 3.45 5.62
CA GLU A 134 12.31 3.24 5.40
C GLU A 134 13.02 4.58 5.23
N GLY A 135 14.06 4.83 6.00
CA GLY A 135 14.71 6.14 6.06
C GLY A 135 14.06 7.13 7.01
N GLY A 136 13.00 6.73 7.72
CA GLY A 136 12.13 7.58 8.52
C GLY A 136 10.77 7.81 7.85
N PRO A 137 9.75 8.30 8.58
CA PRO A 137 8.44 8.60 8.03
C PRO A 137 8.53 9.60 6.88
N HIS A 138 7.98 9.23 5.73
CA HIS A 138 7.99 10.07 4.54
C HIS A 138 6.88 9.70 3.56
N LEU A 139 6.66 10.61 2.60
CA LEU A 139 5.84 10.35 1.43
C LEU A 139 6.73 10.09 0.22
N ARG A 140 6.50 9.00 -0.50
CA ARG A 140 7.10 8.78 -1.82
C ARG A 140 6.13 9.33 -2.86
N LEU A 141 6.45 10.48 -3.48
CA LEU A 141 5.68 11.10 -4.55
C LEU A 141 6.33 10.81 -5.90
N ARG A 142 5.53 10.37 -6.87
CA ARG A 142 5.99 10.07 -8.22
C ARG A 142 5.09 10.76 -9.23
N LEU A 143 5.69 11.52 -10.13
CA LEU A 143 5.01 12.17 -11.25
C LEU A 143 5.63 11.73 -12.57
N ARG A 144 4.81 11.37 -13.55
CA ARG A 144 5.26 11.03 -14.90
C ARG A 144 5.07 12.25 -15.80
N PRO A 145 6.16 12.91 -16.23
CA PRO A 145 6.06 14.01 -17.20
C PRO A 145 5.50 13.48 -18.52
N ARG A 146 4.64 14.27 -19.20
CA ARG A 146 4.13 13.93 -20.54
C ARG A 146 5.23 13.91 -21.58
N ASP A 147 6.16 14.86 -21.48
CA ASP A 147 7.36 14.93 -22.32
C ASP A 147 8.62 14.94 -21.45
N SER A 148 9.66 14.22 -21.88
CA SER A 148 11.00 14.27 -21.31
C SER A 148 11.54 15.69 -21.05
N ARG A 149 11.18 16.67 -21.89
CA ARG A 149 11.56 18.09 -21.75
C ARG A 149 10.93 18.73 -20.51
N GLN A 150 9.78 18.24 -20.07
CA GLN A 150 9.08 18.71 -18.86
C GLN A 150 9.69 18.15 -17.57
N ALA A 151 10.45 17.04 -17.63
CA ALA A 151 11.00 16.39 -16.43
C ALA A 151 11.80 17.34 -15.53
N GLY A 152 12.62 18.22 -16.13
CA GLY A 152 13.38 19.23 -15.40
C GLY A 152 12.49 20.29 -14.73
N ARG A 153 11.40 20.71 -15.40
CA ARG A 153 10.42 21.65 -14.82
C ARG A 153 9.67 20.98 -13.67
N VAL A 154 9.12 19.79 -13.89
CA VAL A 154 8.40 19.00 -12.87
C VAL A 154 9.27 18.81 -11.62
N ARG A 155 10.53 18.40 -11.79
CA ARG A 155 11.48 18.25 -10.68
C ARG A 155 11.69 19.54 -9.89
N ARG A 156 11.97 20.66 -10.58
CA ARG A 156 12.18 21.97 -9.92
C ARG A 156 10.93 22.45 -9.20
N THR A 157 9.75 22.25 -9.78
CA THR A 157 8.48 22.62 -9.16
C THR A 157 8.22 21.79 -7.89
N ILE A 158 8.46 20.48 -7.92
CA ILE A 158 8.40 19.65 -6.70
C ILE A 158 9.36 20.14 -5.64
N GLU A 159 10.63 20.34 -6.01
CA GLU A 159 11.67 20.74 -5.06
C GLU A 159 11.36 22.08 -4.39
N ALA A 160 10.97 23.09 -5.16
CA ALA A 160 10.65 24.42 -4.63
C ALA A 160 9.43 24.35 -3.71
N ARG A 161 8.30 23.80 -4.19
CA ARG A 161 7.05 23.76 -3.41
C ARG A 161 7.14 22.90 -2.17
N ALA A 162 7.90 21.81 -2.23
CA ALA A 162 8.12 20.97 -1.08
C ALA A 162 8.99 21.66 -0.02
N ARG A 163 10.06 22.38 -0.42
CA ARG A 163 10.85 23.18 0.53
C ARG A 163 9.99 24.26 1.19
N ASP A 164 9.29 25.05 0.40
CA ASP A 164 8.42 26.12 0.92
C ASP A 164 7.42 25.56 1.95
N HIS A 165 6.74 24.45 1.60
CA HIS A 165 5.77 23.83 2.51
C HIS A 165 6.40 23.29 3.80
N LEU A 166 7.56 22.64 3.70
CA LEU A 166 8.25 22.06 4.86
C LEU A 166 8.87 23.13 5.78
N ASP A 167 9.30 24.27 5.22
CA ASP A 167 9.78 25.42 5.98
C ASP A 167 8.62 26.14 6.70
N GLU A 168 7.45 26.23 6.06
CA GLU A 168 6.22 26.80 6.64
C GLU A 168 5.57 25.88 7.69
N HIS A 169 5.72 24.56 7.54
CA HIS A 169 5.09 23.54 8.37
C HIS A 169 6.13 22.51 8.86
N PRO A 170 7.14 22.92 9.65
CA PRO A 170 8.18 22.00 10.12
C PRO A 170 7.58 20.94 11.06
N SER A 171 8.13 19.73 11.03
CA SER A 171 7.70 18.65 11.93
C SER A 171 8.68 18.41 13.07
N GLU A 172 8.14 18.03 14.22
CA GLU A 172 8.95 17.57 15.34
C GLU A 172 9.21 16.06 15.23
N ARG A 173 10.44 15.69 14.89
CA ARG A 173 10.85 14.28 14.93
C ARG A 173 11.32 13.88 16.32
N ARG A 174 10.49 13.10 17.02
CA ARG A 174 10.83 12.51 18.33
C ARG A 174 11.66 11.23 18.24
N MET A 175 11.60 10.53 17.10
CA MET A 175 12.30 9.26 16.88
C MET A 175 13.81 9.50 16.72
N THR A 176 14.63 8.85 17.55
CA THR A 176 16.09 8.87 17.42
C THR A 176 16.57 7.86 16.37
N THR A 177 17.84 7.94 15.96
CA THR A 177 18.47 6.94 15.08
C THR A 177 18.45 5.53 15.68
N GLY A 178 18.60 5.41 17.01
CA GLY A 178 18.52 4.13 17.72
C GLY A 178 17.10 3.54 17.69
N ASP A 179 16.09 4.37 17.94
CA ASP A 179 14.68 3.97 17.87
C ASP A 179 14.31 3.52 16.45
N TYR A 180 14.78 4.27 15.44
CA TYR A 180 14.60 3.92 14.04
C TYR A 180 15.25 2.58 13.72
N GLY A 181 16.49 2.32 14.16
CA GLY A 181 17.17 1.05 13.91
C GLY A 181 16.39 -0.16 14.45
N ALA A 182 15.80 -0.04 15.66
CA ALA A 182 14.96 -1.08 16.24
C ALA A 182 13.63 -1.26 15.47
N LEU A 183 12.98 -0.17 15.07
CA LEU A 183 11.75 -0.19 14.27
C LEU A 183 12.00 -0.81 12.88
N ALA A 184 13.03 -0.34 12.18
CA ALA A 184 13.42 -0.78 10.85
C ALA A 184 13.76 -2.28 10.84
N ALA A 185 14.52 -2.76 11.84
CA ALA A 185 14.81 -4.18 11.96
C ALA A 185 13.57 -5.05 12.17
N ARG A 186 12.54 -4.55 12.87
CA ARG A 186 11.25 -5.25 13.02
C ARG A 186 10.44 -5.23 11.72
N GLN A 187 10.36 -4.07 11.08
CA GLN A 187 9.56 -3.87 9.88
C GLN A 187 10.16 -4.60 8.67
N ALA A 188 11.48 -4.55 8.48
CA ALA A 188 12.20 -5.30 7.44
C ALA A 188 12.00 -6.82 7.58
N ARG A 189 11.98 -7.36 8.81
CA ARG A 189 11.65 -8.78 9.05
C ARG A 189 10.20 -9.10 8.64
N GLY A 190 9.25 -8.24 9.00
CA GLY A 190 7.84 -8.40 8.64
C GLY A 190 7.60 -8.37 7.12
N GLU A 191 8.31 -7.48 6.41
CA GLU A 191 8.21 -7.31 4.95
C GLU A 191 9.16 -8.24 4.16
N ARG A 192 9.95 -9.08 4.84
CA ARG A 192 10.95 -9.98 4.23
C ARG A 192 11.96 -9.25 3.33
N LEU A 193 12.30 -8.01 3.69
CA LEU A 193 13.31 -7.21 3.01
C LEU A 193 14.70 -7.79 3.29
N ARG A 194 15.44 -8.13 2.22
CA ARG A 194 16.82 -8.62 2.32
C ARG A 194 17.81 -7.50 2.58
N ASP A 195 17.46 -6.30 2.16
CA ASP A 195 18.23 -5.09 2.32
C ASP A 195 17.24 -3.94 2.57
N HIS A 196 17.61 -3.00 3.43
CA HIS A 196 16.82 -1.81 3.72
C HIS A 196 17.74 -0.66 4.13
N ASP A 197 17.30 0.57 3.89
CA ASP A 197 18.04 1.75 4.31
C ASP A 197 18.10 1.85 5.83
N GLY A 198 19.27 1.51 6.38
CA GLY A 198 19.55 1.64 7.81
C GLY A 198 19.77 3.08 8.26
N ARG A 199 19.87 4.05 7.33
CA ARG A 199 20.07 5.45 7.67
C ARG A 199 18.74 6.14 7.92
N LEU A 200 18.63 6.81 9.06
CA LEU A 200 17.58 7.79 9.28
C LEU A 200 17.93 9.08 8.51
N HIS A 201 17.15 9.41 7.49
CA HIS A 201 17.36 10.61 6.67
C HIS A 201 17.03 11.89 7.44
N PRO A 202 17.49 13.08 7.03
CA PRO A 202 17.08 14.34 7.65
C PRO A 202 15.55 14.50 7.74
N ASN A 203 15.07 15.16 8.78
CA ASN A 203 13.66 15.56 8.87
C ASN A 203 13.37 16.77 8.02
N ASP A 204 12.12 16.88 7.55
CA ASP A 204 11.65 17.99 6.72
C ASP A 204 12.57 18.21 5.51
N GLY A 205 12.82 17.12 4.78
CA GLY A 205 13.76 17.08 3.67
C GLY A 205 13.15 16.47 2.41
N VAL A 206 13.74 16.83 1.27
CA VAL A 206 13.33 16.33 -0.05
C VAL A 206 14.53 15.63 -0.70
N GLU A 207 14.35 14.38 -1.09
CA GLU A 207 15.36 13.62 -1.83
C GLU A 207 14.78 13.04 -3.13
N PHE A 208 15.52 13.15 -4.23
CA PHE A 208 15.12 12.56 -5.50
C PHE A 208 15.77 11.19 -5.67
N VAL A 209 15.00 10.13 -5.40
CA VAL A 209 15.45 8.74 -5.54
C VAL A 209 14.80 8.13 -6.79
N PRO A 210 15.58 7.56 -7.73
CA PRO A 210 15.03 6.97 -8.96
C PRO A 210 13.99 5.88 -8.67
N TYR A 211 12.81 6.01 -9.30
CA TYR A 211 11.79 4.96 -9.25
C TYR A 211 12.26 3.72 -10.00
N ARG A 212 12.07 2.55 -9.38
CA ARG A 212 12.31 1.25 -10.00
C ARG A 212 11.00 0.47 -10.05
N ARG A 213 10.66 -0.01 -11.24
CA ARG A 213 9.49 -0.87 -11.47
C ARG A 213 9.67 -2.21 -10.75
N GLU A 214 8.64 -2.62 -10.01
CA GLU A 214 8.66 -3.82 -9.16
C GLU A 214 8.18 -5.06 -9.94
N HIS A 215 8.88 -5.41 -11.03
CA HIS A 215 8.45 -6.51 -11.92
C HIS A 215 8.21 -7.84 -11.21
N ARG A 216 8.97 -8.13 -10.14
CA ARG A 216 8.77 -9.33 -9.33
C ARG A 216 7.38 -9.40 -8.68
N ALA A 217 6.83 -8.25 -8.29
CA ALA A 217 5.56 -8.15 -7.57
C ALA A 217 4.34 -8.04 -8.49
N TYR A 218 4.53 -7.59 -9.73
CA TYR A 218 3.42 -7.23 -10.63
C TYR A 218 3.47 -7.93 -11.99
N GLY A 219 4.60 -8.49 -12.39
CA GLY A 219 4.82 -9.10 -13.71
C GLY A 219 5.70 -8.25 -14.62
N ASP A 220 5.60 -8.46 -15.92
CA ASP A 220 6.43 -7.81 -16.93
C ASP A 220 6.08 -6.33 -17.17
N ALA A 221 6.60 -5.76 -18.27
CA ALA A 221 6.37 -4.36 -18.62
C ALA A 221 4.88 -4.03 -18.86
N ALA A 222 4.14 -4.89 -19.56
CA ALA A 222 2.73 -4.65 -19.88
C ALA A 222 1.87 -4.71 -18.60
N CYS A 223 2.19 -5.64 -17.71
CA CYS A 223 1.58 -5.72 -16.38
C CYS A 223 1.88 -4.47 -15.55
N MET A 224 3.13 -4.02 -15.54
CA MET A 224 3.54 -2.80 -14.84
C MET A 224 2.83 -1.55 -15.36
N ASP A 225 2.63 -1.42 -16.68
CA ASP A 225 1.92 -0.27 -17.24
C ASP A 225 0.45 -0.21 -16.77
N ALA A 226 -0.23 -1.36 -16.76
CA ALA A 226 -1.60 -1.47 -16.23
C ALA A 226 -1.66 -1.15 -14.72
N VAL A 227 -0.69 -1.64 -13.96
CA VAL A 227 -0.58 -1.38 -12.52
C VAL A 227 -0.27 0.09 -12.23
N GLU A 228 0.60 0.74 -13.01
CA GLU A 228 0.90 2.17 -12.87
C GLU A 228 -0.31 3.05 -13.20
N ALA A 229 -1.11 2.67 -14.21
CA ALA A 229 -2.39 3.33 -14.47
C ALA A 229 -3.35 3.20 -13.27
N HIS A 230 -3.41 2.03 -12.64
CA HIS A 230 -4.18 1.84 -11.41
C HIS A 230 -3.60 2.62 -10.22
N PHE A 231 -2.27 2.75 -10.11
CA PHE A 231 -1.65 3.59 -9.09
C PHE A 231 -2.04 5.05 -9.24
N ASP A 232 -2.14 5.56 -10.47
CA ASP A 232 -2.65 6.91 -10.74
C ASP A 232 -4.11 7.06 -10.30
N ALA A 233 -4.98 6.18 -10.80
CA ALA A 233 -6.40 6.20 -10.46
C ALA A 233 -6.65 6.13 -8.94
N SER A 234 -5.98 5.19 -8.26
CA SER A 234 -6.11 5.00 -6.80
C SER A 234 -5.51 6.15 -5.99
N SER A 235 -4.45 6.80 -6.48
CA SER A 235 -3.89 7.99 -5.83
C SER A 235 -4.81 9.19 -5.95
N ARG A 236 -5.39 9.44 -7.14
CA ARG A 236 -6.38 10.51 -7.34
C ARG A 236 -7.62 10.28 -6.47
N LEU A 237 -8.10 9.04 -6.39
CA LEU A 237 -9.19 8.66 -5.51
C LEU A 237 -8.84 8.96 -4.03
N ALA A 238 -7.64 8.59 -3.58
CA ALA A 238 -7.17 8.88 -2.23
C ALA A 238 -7.07 10.39 -1.96
N LEU A 239 -6.58 11.21 -2.90
CA LEU A 239 -6.57 12.67 -2.76
C LEU A 239 -7.98 13.23 -2.54
N GLY A 240 -8.96 12.78 -3.33
CA GLY A 240 -10.35 13.21 -3.19
C GLY A 240 -10.95 12.82 -1.83
N VAL A 241 -10.64 11.62 -1.32
CA VAL A 241 -11.07 11.19 0.01
C VAL A 241 -10.41 12.03 1.11
N LEU A 242 -9.09 12.24 1.03
CA LEU A 242 -8.33 12.96 2.06
C LEU A 242 -8.64 14.45 2.11
N ALA A 243 -9.05 15.06 1.00
CA ALA A 243 -9.50 16.45 0.95
C ALA A 243 -10.67 16.73 1.91
N ALA A 244 -11.55 15.74 2.14
CA ALA A 244 -12.66 15.84 3.08
C ALA A 244 -12.25 15.63 4.56
N ARG A 245 -10.96 15.39 4.84
CA ARG A 245 -10.40 15.11 6.18
C ARG A 245 -11.21 14.08 7.00
N PRO A 246 -11.55 12.90 6.43
CA PRO A 246 -12.36 11.92 7.12
C PRO A 246 -11.63 11.35 8.33
N GLY A 247 -12.35 11.12 9.44
CA GLY A 247 -11.81 10.37 10.57
C GLY A 247 -11.49 8.91 10.22
N GLN A 248 -10.69 8.25 11.07
CA GLN A 248 -10.21 6.88 10.84
C GLN A 248 -11.33 5.85 10.63
N GLY A 249 -12.48 6.01 11.29
CA GLY A 249 -13.64 5.13 11.10
C GLY A 249 -14.22 5.19 9.68
N ARG A 250 -14.30 6.40 9.08
CA ARG A 250 -14.78 6.55 7.70
C ARG A 250 -13.76 6.00 6.70
N ARG A 251 -12.47 6.20 6.94
CA ARG A 251 -11.39 5.60 6.13
C ARG A 251 -11.44 4.08 6.17
N ALA A 252 -11.61 3.51 7.37
CA ALA A 252 -11.75 2.07 7.57
C ALA A 252 -12.97 1.50 6.81
N ALA A 253 -14.11 2.20 6.81
CA ALA A 253 -15.29 1.80 6.04
C ALA A 253 -15.04 1.82 4.52
N LEU A 254 -14.33 2.83 4.01
CA LEU A 254 -13.94 2.90 2.60
C LEU A 254 -12.94 1.79 2.23
N GLY A 255 -11.98 1.50 3.12
CA GLY A 255 -11.02 0.40 2.96
C GLY A 255 -11.71 -0.98 2.94
N LEU A 256 -12.70 -1.19 3.82
CA LEU A 256 -13.52 -2.40 3.82
C LEU A 256 -14.31 -2.54 2.52
N ALA A 257 -14.97 -1.47 2.07
CA ALA A 257 -15.71 -1.47 0.82
C ALA A 257 -14.81 -1.76 -0.39
N ALA A 258 -13.61 -1.15 -0.42
CA ALA A 258 -12.62 -1.37 -1.45
C ALA A 258 -12.14 -2.83 -1.46
N LEU A 259 -11.88 -3.42 -0.29
CA LEU A 259 -11.52 -4.82 -0.16
C LEU A 259 -12.63 -5.76 -0.65
N THR A 260 -13.88 -5.54 -0.24
CA THR A 260 -15.02 -6.34 -0.71
C THR A 260 -15.16 -6.32 -2.23
N LEU A 261 -15.07 -5.14 -2.84
CA LEU A 261 -15.12 -4.99 -4.31
C LEU A 261 -13.95 -5.69 -5.00
N SER A 262 -12.74 -5.61 -4.44
CA SER A 262 -11.57 -6.32 -4.97
C SER A 262 -11.73 -7.83 -4.88
N LEU A 263 -12.26 -8.35 -3.77
CA LEU A 263 -12.57 -9.78 -3.59
C LEU A 263 -13.63 -10.26 -4.59
N ALA A 264 -14.72 -9.51 -4.76
CA ALA A 264 -15.75 -9.81 -5.76
C ALA A 264 -15.17 -9.82 -7.19
N ALA A 265 -14.33 -8.84 -7.53
CA ALA A 265 -13.67 -8.77 -8.84
C ALA A 265 -12.73 -9.96 -9.11
N CYS A 266 -12.13 -10.53 -8.06
CA CYS A 266 -11.32 -11.75 -8.14
C CYS A 266 -12.15 -13.03 -8.29
N SER A 267 -13.47 -12.94 -8.12
CA SER A 267 -14.38 -14.10 -8.04
C SER A 267 -13.93 -15.11 -6.99
N VAL A 268 -13.45 -14.62 -5.84
CA VAL A 268 -13.15 -15.51 -4.70
C VAL A 268 -14.42 -16.23 -4.24
N ALA A 269 -14.31 -17.53 -4.00
CA ALA A 269 -15.39 -18.31 -3.41
C ALA A 269 -15.43 -18.06 -1.90
N PRO A 270 -16.53 -17.50 -1.34
CA PRO A 270 -16.67 -17.31 0.10
C PRO A 270 -16.43 -18.58 0.92
N ALA A 271 -16.84 -19.74 0.40
CA ALA A 271 -16.63 -21.06 1.00
C ALA A 271 -15.15 -21.42 1.21
N ASP A 272 -14.27 -20.95 0.33
CA ASP A 272 -12.84 -21.26 0.33
C ASP A 272 -12.01 -20.25 1.15
N LEU A 273 -12.66 -19.19 1.66
CA LEU A 273 -12.00 -18.25 2.55
C LEU A 273 -11.73 -18.91 3.91
N PRO A 274 -10.57 -18.64 4.53
CA PRO A 274 -10.26 -19.23 5.82
C PRO A 274 -11.23 -18.72 6.89
N ALA A 275 -11.94 -19.61 7.59
CA ALA A 275 -12.80 -19.23 8.70
C ALA A 275 -11.97 -18.52 9.80
N PRO A 276 -12.13 -17.20 10.00
CA PRO A 276 -11.28 -16.46 10.91
C PRO A 276 -11.85 -16.55 12.33
N THR A 277 -11.01 -16.88 13.30
CA THR A 277 -11.33 -16.57 14.70
C THR A 277 -11.10 -15.07 14.90
N LEU A 278 -12.17 -14.33 15.12
CA LEU A 278 -12.07 -12.91 15.42
C LEU A 278 -11.51 -12.71 16.85
N PRO A 279 -10.60 -11.74 17.08
CA PRO A 279 -10.30 -11.28 18.42
C PRO A 279 -11.58 -10.84 19.16
N PRO A 280 -11.70 -11.04 20.49
CA PRO A 280 -12.95 -10.77 21.22
C PRO A 280 -13.48 -9.35 21.06
N ASP A 281 -12.61 -8.35 21.00
CA ASP A 281 -13.00 -6.94 20.78
C ASP A 281 -13.56 -6.70 19.38
N LEU A 282 -13.02 -7.40 18.37
CA LEU A 282 -13.49 -7.32 17.00
C LEU A 282 -14.80 -8.10 16.81
N ASP A 283 -14.93 -9.27 17.46
CA ASP A 283 -16.15 -10.07 17.41
C ASP A 283 -17.34 -9.32 18.02
N HIS A 284 -17.14 -8.67 19.17
CA HIS A 284 -18.16 -7.82 19.78
C HIS A 284 -18.61 -6.70 18.83
N ARG A 285 -17.67 -6.04 18.14
CA ARG A 285 -17.98 -4.99 17.16
C ARG A 285 -18.69 -5.56 15.93
N PHE A 286 -18.32 -6.74 15.46
CA PHE A 286 -19.02 -7.44 14.38
C PHE A 286 -20.47 -7.69 14.77
N LEU A 287 -20.73 -8.24 15.96
CA LEU A 287 -22.09 -8.51 16.44
C LEU A 287 -22.93 -7.22 16.56
N GLN A 288 -22.34 -6.13 17.06
CA GLN A 288 -23.03 -4.83 17.17
C GLN A 288 -23.44 -4.24 15.82
N ARG A 289 -22.71 -4.55 14.74
CA ARG A 289 -22.92 -3.97 13.40
C ARG A 289 -23.23 -5.03 12.35
N ARG A 290 -23.70 -6.20 12.79
CA ARG A 290 -23.81 -7.40 11.95
C ARG A 290 -24.66 -7.14 10.71
N ASP A 291 -25.86 -6.63 10.90
CA ASP A 291 -26.82 -6.47 9.81
C ASP A 291 -26.37 -5.38 8.82
N ASP A 292 -25.78 -4.29 9.31
CA ASP A 292 -25.15 -3.26 8.46
C ASP A 292 -24.02 -3.85 7.60
N LEU A 293 -23.13 -4.64 8.22
CA LEU A 293 -21.99 -5.25 7.54
C LEU A 293 -22.44 -6.26 6.48
N LEU A 294 -23.42 -7.10 6.81
CA LEU A 294 -23.99 -8.07 5.88
C LEU A 294 -24.68 -7.38 4.71
N SER A 295 -25.55 -6.40 4.98
CA SER A 295 -26.25 -5.64 3.95
C SER A 295 -25.27 -4.92 3.02
N GLN A 296 -24.29 -4.21 3.58
CA GLN A 296 -23.28 -3.52 2.79
C GLN A 296 -22.45 -4.51 1.95
N THR A 297 -22.03 -5.63 2.53
CA THR A 297 -21.21 -6.63 1.83
C THR A 297 -21.98 -7.26 0.69
N TYR A 298 -23.24 -7.65 0.93
CA TYR A 298 -24.12 -8.18 -0.10
C TYR A 298 -24.27 -7.19 -1.25
N GLN A 299 -24.65 -5.93 -0.97
CA GLN A 299 -24.79 -4.89 -2.00
C GLN A 299 -23.51 -4.66 -2.81
N LEU A 300 -22.35 -4.57 -2.15
CA LEU A 300 -21.07 -4.39 -2.86
C LEU A 300 -20.66 -5.61 -3.68
N TRP A 301 -21.16 -6.80 -3.32
CA TRP A 301 -20.82 -8.05 -3.99
C TRP A 301 -21.73 -8.36 -5.17
N THR A 302 -23.03 -8.07 -5.05
CA THR A 302 -24.06 -8.42 -6.06
C THR A 302 -24.44 -7.26 -6.96
N ASP A 303 -24.47 -6.03 -6.42
CA ASP A 303 -25.07 -4.89 -7.10
C ASP A 303 -24.00 -3.97 -7.72
N ALA A 304 -24.47 -3.06 -8.57
CA ALA A 304 -23.61 -2.01 -9.10
C ALA A 304 -23.18 -1.06 -7.96
N PRO A 305 -21.89 -0.66 -7.92
CA PRO A 305 -21.40 0.28 -6.91
C PRO A 305 -22.20 1.60 -6.90
N ALA A 306 -22.70 1.99 -5.72
CA ALA A 306 -23.67 3.08 -5.60
C ALA A 306 -23.09 4.48 -5.27
N THR A 307 -21.85 4.56 -4.76
CA THR A 307 -21.21 5.84 -4.39
C THR A 307 -20.09 6.21 -5.37
N PRO A 308 -19.75 7.50 -5.54
CA PRO A 308 -18.65 7.91 -6.40
C PRO A 308 -17.33 7.20 -6.10
N PHE A 309 -17.02 6.97 -4.82
CA PHE A 309 -15.83 6.23 -4.41
C PHE A 309 -15.89 4.77 -4.85
N THR A 310 -16.98 4.06 -4.54
CA THR A 310 -17.12 2.63 -4.86
C THR A 310 -17.19 2.39 -6.36
N SER A 311 -17.81 3.29 -7.12
CA SER A 311 -17.86 3.20 -8.59
C SER A 311 -16.49 3.44 -9.22
N ALA A 312 -15.76 4.47 -8.77
CA ALA A 312 -14.40 4.74 -9.27
C ALA A 312 -13.42 3.61 -8.91
N TRP A 313 -13.47 3.10 -7.68
CA TRP A 313 -12.64 1.97 -7.25
C TRP A 313 -12.96 0.70 -8.03
N SER A 314 -14.23 0.32 -8.11
CA SER A 314 -14.66 -0.88 -8.83
C SER A 314 -14.27 -0.81 -10.31
N GLY A 315 -14.53 0.31 -10.98
CA GLY A 315 -14.12 0.52 -12.37
C GLY A 315 -12.61 0.34 -12.56
N SER A 316 -11.80 0.97 -11.71
CA SER A 316 -10.33 0.84 -11.79
C SER A 316 -9.83 -0.58 -11.51
N VAL A 317 -10.44 -1.28 -10.56
CA VAL A 317 -10.09 -2.68 -10.23
C VAL A 317 -10.47 -3.63 -11.37
N LEU A 318 -11.65 -3.46 -11.98
CA LEU A 318 -12.11 -4.26 -13.11
C LEU A 318 -11.23 -4.04 -14.34
N THR A 319 -10.91 -2.78 -14.67
CA THR A 319 -9.97 -2.45 -15.74
C THR A 319 -8.60 -3.08 -15.50
N LEU A 320 -8.07 -2.99 -14.27
CA LEU A 320 -6.79 -3.61 -13.92
C LEU A 320 -6.88 -5.13 -14.06
N ARG A 321 -7.92 -5.76 -13.53
CA ARG A 321 -8.15 -7.21 -13.64
C ARG A 321 -8.11 -7.67 -15.08
N ASP A 322 -8.85 -7.00 -15.95
CA ASP A 322 -8.99 -7.38 -17.35
C ASP A 322 -7.65 -7.23 -18.08
N ALA A 323 -6.91 -6.15 -17.82
CA ALA A 323 -5.56 -5.96 -18.34
C ALA A 323 -4.57 -7.03 -17.84
N LEU A 324 -4.62 -7.39 -16.55
CA LEU A 324 -3.75 -8.43 -15.99
C LEU A 324 -4.03 -9.82 -16.60
N VAL A 325 -5.30 -10.14 -16.83
CA VAL A 325 -5.72 -11.38 -17.48
C VAL A 325 -5.29 -11.38 -18.95
N GLN A 326 -5.54 -10.30 -19.68
CA GLN A 326 -5.17 -10.14 -21.09
C GLN A 326 -3.65 -10.28 -21.28
N ASN A 327 -2.86 -9.65 -20.41
CA ASN A 327 -1.40 -9.69 -20.45
C ASN A 327 -0.81 -10.96 -19.81
N ARG A 328 -1.64 -11.87 -19.29
CA ARG A 328 -1.22 -13.13 -18.63
C ARG A 328 -0.20 -12.89 -17.52
N CYS A 329 -0.45 -11.88 -16.70
CA CYS A 329 0.48 -11.45 -15.66
C CYS A 329 0.71 -12.55 -14.62
N ALA A 330 1.98 -12.88 -14.40
CA ALA A 330 2.42 -13.91 -13.47
C ALA A 330 3.52 -13.35 -12.55
N PRO A 331 3.16 -12.61 -11.49
CA PRO A 331 4.14 -12.16 -10.51
C PRO A 331 4.76 -13.35 -9.77
N ASP A 332 6.03 -13.22 -9.38
CA ASP A 332 6.71 -14.24 -8.57
C ASP A 332 6.18 -14.21 -7.13
N ASP A 333 6.05 -13.01 -6.58
CA ASP A 333 5.56 -12.75 -5.23
C ASP A 333 4.97 -11.35 -5.16
N ALA A 334 3.64 -11.25 -5.16
CA ALA A 334 2.95 -9.97 -5.00
C ALA A 334 3.07 -9.40 -3.58
N GLY A 335 3.69 -10.07 -2.62
CA GLY A 335 4.13 -9.49 -1.34
C GLY A 335 3.08 -8.68 -0.57
N SER A 336 1.79 -9.02 -0.68
CA SER A 336 0.70 -8.33 0.03
C SER A 336 0.34 -9.05 1.32
N PRO A 337 0.11 -8.34 2.44
CA PRO A 337 -0.43 -8.95 3.65
C PRO A 337 -1.84 -9.52 3.43
N LEU A 338 -2.54 -9.10 2.37
CA LEU A 338 -3.87 -9.56 2.01
C LEU A 338 -3.83 -10.81 1.10
N SER A 339 -2.66 -11.23 0.59
CA SER A 339 -2.52 -12.35 -0.36
C SER A 339 -3.06 -13.68 0.15
N PHE A 340 -3.22 -13.87 1.47
CA PHE A 340 -3.79 -15.10 2.01
C PHE A 340 -5.22 -15.38 1.52
N MET A 341 -5.98 -14.33 1.16
CA MET A 341 -7.34 -14.40 0.61
C MET A 341 -7.33 -14.78 -0.88
N ALA A 342 -6.24 -14.52 -1.61
CA ALA A 342 -6.12 -14.90 -3.03
C ALA A 342 -6.23 -16.41 -3.25
N ARG A 343 -5.97 -17.22 -2.21
CA ARG A 343 -6.11 -18.69 -2.26
C ARG A 343 -7.55 -19.15 -2.52
N ALA A 344 -8.53 -18.35 -2.11
CA ALA A 344 -9.95 -18.59 -2.37
C ALA A 344 -10.38 -18.20 -3.80
N ALA A 345 -9.48 -17.63 -4.61
CA ALA A 345 -9.76 -17.38 -6.02
C ALA A 345 -9.57 -18.67 -6.85
N PRO A 346 -10.31 -18.82 -7.97
CA PRO A 346 -10.10 -19.87 -8.94
C PRO A 346 -8.61 -19.97 -9.34
N PRO A 347 -8.05 -21.18 -9.53
CA PRO A 347 -6.62 -21.37 -9.81
C PRO A 347 -6.06 -20.44 -10.89
N GLU A 348 -6.80 -20.24 -11.97
CA GLU A 348 -6.46 -19.39 -13.11
C GLU A 348 -6.49 -17.88 -12.79
N ARG A 349 -7.16 -17.46 -11.71
CA ARG A 349 -7.27 -16.06 -11.26
C ARG A 349 -6.41 -15.74 -10.05
N ARG A 350 -5.77 -16.72 -9.40
CA ARG A 350 -4.98 -16.51 -8.17
C ARG A 350 -3.91 -15.44 -8.33
N ARG A 351 -3.18 -15.45 -9.45
CA ARG A 351 -2.13 -14.46 -9.75
C ARG A 351 -2.69 -13.05 -9.92
N THR A 352 -3.81 -12.91 -10.62
CA THR A 352 -4.53 -11.63 -10.73
C THR A 352 -4.99 -11.16 -9.35
N ALA A 353 -5.56 -12.05 -8.54
CA ALA A 353 -6.03 -11.74 -7.20
C ALA A 353 -4.91 -11.28 -6.26
N GLU A 354 -3.74 -11.90 -6.35
CA GLU A 354 -2.53 -11.48 -5.63
C GLU A 354 -2.16 -10.01 -5.92
N VAL A 355 -2.19 -9.61 -7.20
CA VAL A 355 -1.91 -8.22 -7.61
C VAL A 355 -3.01 -7.27 -7.15
N LEU A 356 -4.28 -7.62 -7.36
CA LEU A 356 -5.41 -6.76 -6.97
C LEU A 356 -5.42 -6.51 -5.46
N LEU A 357 -5.18 -7.54 -4.65
CA LEU A 357 -5.11 -7.42 -3.19
C LEU A 357 -3.86 -6.65 -2.73
N ARG A 358 -2.74 -6.67 -3.47
CA ARG A 358 -1.63 -5.74 -3.23
C ARG A 358 -2.05 -4.30 -3.52
N CYS A 359 -2.78 -4.05 -4.62
CA CYS A 359 -3.29 -2.72 -4.94
C CYS A 359 -4.30 -2.21 -3.90
N THR A 360 -5.19 -3.05 -3.35
CA THR A 360 -6.07 -2.71 -2.23
C THR A 360 -5.24 -2.32 -0.99
N HIS A 361 -4.18 -3.06 -0.69
CA HIS A 361 -3.28 -2.73 0.40
C HIS A 361 -2.62 -1.35 0.21
N LEU A 362 -2.20 -1.03 -1.02
CA LEU A 362 -1.64 0.29 -1.33
C LEU A 362 -2.68 1.42 -1.24
N LEU A 363 -3.95 1.18 -1.53
CA LEU A 363 -5.02 2.14 -1.26
C LEU A 363 -5.14 2.40 0.26
N ASN A 364 -5.18 1.34 1.07
CA ASN A 364 -5.23 1.47 2.53
C ASN A 364 -4.03 2.27 3.08
N ASN A 365 -2.84 2.00 2.56
CA ASN A 365 -1.63 2.78 2.86
C ASN A 365 -1.80 4.27 2.54
N ARG A 366 -2.30 4.62 1.34
CA ARG A 366 -2.54 6.02 0.94
C ARG A 366 -3.54 6.71 1.85
N LEU A 367 -4.61 6.01 2.23
CA LEU A 367 -5.61 6.51 3.17
C LEU A 367 -5.09 6.60 4.62
N GLY A 368 -3.87 6.13 4.91
CA GLY A 368 -3.30 6.16 6.27
C GLY A 368 -3.94 5.13 7.21
N ILE A 369 -4.50 4.05 6.67
CA ILE A 369 -5.01 2.94 7.46
C ILE A 369 -3.81 2.12 7.95
N ALA A 370 -3.66 2.02 9.27
CA ALA A 370 -2.57 1.25 9.88
C ALA A 370 -2.67 -0.25 9.57
N ALA A 371 -1.53 -0.95 9.51
CA ALA A 371 -1.48 -2.38 9.19
C ALA A 371 -2.36 -3.24 10.13
N THR A 372 -2.43 -2.90 11.42
CA THR A 372 -3.30 -3.58 12.39
C THR A 372 -4.79 -3.36 12.08
N ALA A 373 -5.17 -2.16 11.66
CA ALA A 373 -6.53 -1.84 11.25
C ALA A 373 -6.88 -2.57 9.95
N GLU A 374 -6.00 -2.55 8.95
CA GLU A 374 -6.17 -3.29 7.70
C GLU A 374 -6.36 -4.79 7.94
N HIS A 375 -5.54 -5.40 8.79
CA HIS A 375 -5.69 -6.81 9.13
C HIS A 375 -7.08 -7.09 9.74
N ARG A 376 -7.56 -6.23 10.65
CA ARG A 376 -8.92 -6.34 11.21
C ARG A 376 -10.01 -6.19 10.16
N LEU A 377 -9.83 -5.29 9.17
CA LEU A 377 -10.76 -5.17 8.04
C LEU A 377 -10.79 -6.45 7.19
N ALA A 378 -9.64 -7.08 6.97
CA ALA A 378 -9.59 -8.36 6.26
C ALA A 378 -10.34 -9.47 7.02
N LEU A 379 -10.15 -9.57 8.34
CA LEU A 379 -10.89 -10.54 9.16
C LEU A 379 -12.41 -10.27 9.15
N LEU A 380 -12.83 -9.00 9.21
CA LEU A 380 -14.25 -8.62 9.09
C LEU A 380 -14.83 -8.98 7.72
N ALA A 381 -14.11 -8.69 6.63
CA ALA A 381 -14.54 -9.01 5.28
C ALA A 381 -14.76 -10.53 5.12
N VAL A 382 -13.76 -11.32 5.55
CA VAL A 382 -13.85 -12.77 5.52
C VAL A 382 -15.02 -13.27 6.36
N ARG A 383 -15.15 -12.82 7.62
CA ARG A 383 -16.26 -13.23 8.50
C ARG A 383 -17.62 -12.93 7.88
N THR A 384 -17.78 -11.74 7.31
CA THR A 384 -19.05 -11.29 6.72
C THR A 384 -19.42 -12.13 5.50
N LEU A 385 -18.45 -12.40 4.62
CA LEU A 385 -18.64 -13.27 3.45
C LEU A 385 -18.98 -14.71 3.85
N SER A 386 -18.30 -15.27 4.86
CA SER A 386 -18.61 -16.61 5.36
C SER A 386 -20.03 -16.70 5.94
N VAL A 387 -20.52 -15.65 6.61
CA VAL A 387 -21.89 -15.63 7.14
C VAL A 387 -22.91 -15.56 6.01
N LEU A 388 -22.70 -14.71 4.99
CA LEU A 388 -23.59 -14.63 3.82
C LEU A 388 -23.61 -15.93 3.01
N HIS A 389 -22.48 -16.62 2.90
CA HIS A 389 -22.42 -17.93 2.26
C HIS A 389 -23.19 -18.98 3.07
N ALA A 390 -23.00 -19.01 4.39
CA ALA A 390 -23.70 -19.96 5.26
C ALA A 390 -25.22 -19.76 5.30
N SER A 391 -25.72 -18.53 5.05
CA SER A 391 -27.15 -18.25 4.90
C SER A 391 -27.70 -18.52 3.50
N GLY A 392 -26.85 -18.82 2.52
CA GLY A 392 -27.23 -19.02 1.12
C GLY A 392 -27.46 -17.71 0.34
N ASP A 393 -27.10 -16.56 0.91
CA ASP A 393 -27.22 -15.26 0.25
C ASP A 393 -26.12 -15.04 -0.81
N LEU A 394 -24.95 -15.66 -0.63
CA LEU A 394 -23.86 -15.66 -1.60
C LEU A 394 -23.44 -17.09 -1.99
N PRO A 395 -22.98 -17.31 -3.23
CA PRO A 395 -22.57 -18.62 -3.72
C PRO A 395 -21.36 -19.21 -2.98
#